data_AF-L5KPH3-F1
#
_entry.id   AF-L5KPH3-F1
#
_cell.length_a   1.000
_cell.length_b   1.000
_cell.length_c   1.000
_cell.angle_alpha   90.00
_cell.angle_beta   90.00
_cell.angle_gamma   90.00
#
_symmetry.space_group_name_H-M   'P 1'
#
loop_
_entity.id
_entity.type
_entity.pdbx_description
1 polymer ?
#
loop_
_entity_poly.entity_id
_entity_poly.type
_entity_poly.pdbx_seq_one_letter_code
_entity_poly.pdbx_strand_id
1 'polypeptide(L)'
;MRQVAVTSAAAVTLAMAPPFQLGSWTGAIGSADGRARVLRQLPPVATLASQLTQEFVDAYVNYIFQISVHEWYTAFSSGFLKVCGGKVLELFQPSELRAMMVGSSNYNWEELEETAIYKGDYSATHPTVKLFWETFHEFPLEKKKKFLLFLTGSDRIPIYGMASLQIVIQSTASGEEYLPVAHTCYNLLDLPKYSSKEILSARLTQALDNYEGFSLA
;
A
#
# COMPACT_ATOMS: atom_id res chain seq x y z
N MET A 1 7.81 -13.66 23.09
CA MET A 1 7.02 -13.99 24.30
C MET A 1 6.97 -12.79 25.23
N ARG A 2 5.83 -12.11 25.30
CA ARG A 2 5.27 -11.49 26.52
C ARG A 2 3.82 -11.09 26.19
N GLN A 3 2.90 -11.76 26.89
CA GLN A 3 1.45 -11.61 26.79
C GLN A 3 1.01 -10.24 27.30
N VAL A 4 0.07 -9.62 26.60
CA VAL A 4 -0.75 -8.53 27.11
C VAL A 4 -1.91 -9.18 27.88
N ALA A 5 -1.94 -8.99 29.19
CA ALA A 5 -3.05 -9.39 30.03
C ALA A 5 -4.13 -8.31 29.98
N VAL A 6 -5.33 -8.73 29.57
CA VAL A 6 -6.58 -7.99 29.68
C VAL A 6 -6.99 -7.99 31.17
N THR A 7 -7.10 -6.82 31.79
CA THR A 7 -7.66 -6.68 33.14
C THR A 7 -9.08 -6.12 33.11
N SER A 8 -10.01 -7.07 33.20
CA SER A 8 -11.28 -7.10 33.93
C SER A 8 -11.81 -5.82 34.60
N ALA A 9 -13.01 -5.43 34.13
CA ALA A 9 -14.23 -5.12 34.88
C ALA A 9 -14.14 -4.53 36.31
N ALA A 10 -14.54 -3.27 36.43
CA ALA A 10 -15.19 -2.75 37.62
C ALA A 10 -16.66 -2.47 37.29
N ALA A 11 -17.54 -3.27 37.89
CA ALA A 11 -18.98 -3.10 37.85
C ALA A 11 -19.37 -1.81 38.61
N VAL A 12 -20.13 -0.92 37.96
CA VAL A 12 -20.91 0.11 38.65
C VAL A 12 -22.37 -0.21 38.42
N THR A 13 -22.99 -0.63 39.52
CA THR A 13 -24.38 -1.03 39.68
C THR A 13 -25.35 -0.03 39.06
N LEU A 14 -26.21 -0.52 38.18
CA LEU A 14 -27.36 0.18 37.64
C LEU A 14 -28.39 0.38 38.78
N ALA A 15 -28.33 1.52 39.46
CA ALA A 15 -29.44 1.95 40.32
C ALA A 15 -30.51 2.58 39.41
N MET A 16 -31.62 1.86 39.22
CA MET A 16 -32.81 2.38 38.58
C MET A 16 -33.38 3.53 39.42
N ALA A 17 -33.16 4.77 38.99
CA ALA A 17 -33.89 5.94 39.49
C ALA A 17 -35.28 6.00 38.81
N PRO A 18 -36.35 6.41 39.53
CA PRO A 18 -37.70 6.45 38.99
C PRO A 18 -37.84 7.53 37.90
N PRO A 19 -38.85 7.45 37.01
CA PRO A 19 -39.04 8.40 35.93
C PRO A 19 -39.35 9.78 36.50
N PHE A 20 -38.41 10.71 36.36
CA PHE A 20 -38.59 12.11 36.74
C PHE A 20 -39.58 12.76 35.76
N GLN A 21 -40.76 13.13 36.26
CA GLN A 21 -41.75 13.87 35.49
C GLN A 21 -41.18 15.23 35.04
N LEU A 22 -41.45 15.59 33.79
CA LEU A 22 -41.21 16.94 33.26
C LEU A 22 -42.10 17.95 34.00
N GLY A 23 -41.57 18.53 35.08
CA GLY A 23 -42.08 19.76 35.67
C GLY A 23 -41.22 20.94 35.21
N SER A 24 -41.83 21.93 34.59
CA SER A 24 -41.22 23.20 34.19
C SER A 24 -40.64 23.94 35.39
N TRP A 25 -39.30 23.96 35.52
CA TRP A 25 -38.63 24.81 36.50
C TRP A 25 -38.44 26.21 35.94
N THR A 26 -39.38 27.11 36.22
CA THR A 26 -39.14 28.56 36.15
C THR A 26 -38.65 29.03 37.52
N GLY A 27 -37.39 28.76 37.84
CA GLY A 27 -36.72 29.27 39.04
C GLY A 27 -35.83 30.45 38.69
N ALA A 28 -36.29 31.68 38.94
CA ALA A 28 -35.47 32.88 38.86
C ALA A 28 -34.53 32.93 40.08
N ILE A 29 -33.23 32.75 39.85
CA ILE A 29 -32.20 33.09 40.84
C ILE A 29 -31.94 34.59 40.78
N GLY A 30 -32.45 35.32 41.77
CA GLY A 30 -32.22 36.76 41.94
C GLY A 30 -30.76 37.05 42.31
N SER A 31 -30.08 37.85 41.48
CA SER A 31 -28.78 38.46 41.80
C SER A 31 -29.00 39.78 42.53
N ALA A 32 -28.26 40.03 43.61
CA ALA A 32 -28.43 41.19 44.52
C ALA A 32 -28.06 42.57 43.91
N ASP A 33 -27.73 42.61 42.62
CA ASP A 33 -27.13 43.73 41.90
C ASP A 33 -27.92 44.11 40.62
N GLY A 34 -29.15 43.61 40.46
CA GLY A 34 -30.14 44.13 39.51
C GLY A 34 -29.79 44.00 38.02
N ARG A 35 -28.67 43.36 37.67
CA ARG A 35 -28.29 43.05 36.29
C ARG A 35 -28.65 41.60 35.98
N ALA A 36 -29.72 41.39 35.21
CA ALA A 36 -30.01 40.08 34.64
C ALA A 36 -28.84 39.64 33.74
N ARG A 37 -28.03 38.69 34.22
CA ARG A 37 -27.12 37.95 33.32
C ARG A 37 -27.98 36.98 32.54
N VAL A 38 -28.03 37.15 31.22
CA VAL A 38 -28.57 36.14 30.31
C VAL A 38 -27.73 34.89 30.49
N LEU A 39 -28.24 33.92 31.25
CA LEU A 39 -27.68 32.57 31.27
C LEU A 39 -27.90 32.02 29.86
N ARG A 40 -26.83 31.91 29.06
CA ARG A 40 -26.91 31.16 27.80
C ARG A 40 -27.43 29.78 28.16
N GLN A 41 -28.57 29.38 27.59
CA GLN A 41 -29.04 28.01 27.68
C GLN A 41 -27.92 27.12 27.16
N LEU A 42 -27.36 26.32 28.05
CA LEU A 42 -26.42 25.28 27.67
C LEU A 42 -27.18 24.28 26.80
N PRO A 43 -26.58 23.84 25.69
CA PRO A 43 -27.22 22.85 24.84
C PRO A 43 -27.49 21.56 25.64
N PRO A 44 -28.45 20.72 25.20
CA PRO A 44 -28.74 19.45 25.86
C PRO A 44 -27.47 18.62 26.09
N VAL A 45 -27.39 17.93 27.22
CA VAL A 45 -26.20 17.14 27.62
C VAL A 45 -25.75 16.14 26.55
N ALA A 46 -26.70 15.55 25.82
CA ALA A 46 -26.41 14.66 24.69
C ALA A 46 -25.67 15.37 23.54
N THR A 47 -26.04 16.63 23.25
CA THR A 47 -25.38 17.47 22.26
C THR A 47 -23.96 17.82 22.72
N LEU A 48 -23.79 18.19 24.00
CA LEU A 48 -22.47 18.49 24.57
C LEU A 48 -21.53 17.27 24.55
N ALA A 49 -22.04 16.09 24.89
CA ALA A 49 -21.27 14.84 24.83
C ALA A 49 -20.87 14.47 23.40
N SER A 50 -21.79 14.63 22.43
CA SER A 50 -21.48 14.40 21.01
C SER A 50 -20.44 15.38 20.46
N GLN A 51 -20.50 16.65 20.87
CA GLN A 51 -19.54 17.68 20.49
C GLN A 51 -18.15 17.40 21.08
N LEU A 52 -18.07 17.09 22.37
CA LEU A 52 -16.81 16.72 23.04
C LEU A 52 -16.20 15.45 22.44
N THR A 53 -17.04 14.51 21.99
CA THR A 53 -16.59 13.29 21.32
C THR A 53 -15.99 13.61 19.94
N GLN A 54 -16.64 14.48 19.16
CA GLN A 54 -16.10 14.92 17.87
C GLN A 54 -14.82 15.73 18.02
N GLU A 55 -14.77 16.67 18.95
CA GLU A 55 -13.57 17.45 19.25
C GLU A 55 -12.39 16.56 19.67
N PHE A 56 -12.66 15.53 20.47
CA PHE A 56 -11.65 14.54 20.84
C PHE A 56 -11.17 13.74 19.63
N VAL A 57 -12.09 13.26 18.78
CA VAL A 57 -11.76 12.52 17.56
C VAL A 57 -10.92 13.38 16.61
N ASP A 58 -11.33 14.62 16.36
CA ASP A 58 -10.62 15.56 15.50
C ASP A 58 -9.22 15.89 16.03
N ALA A 59 -9.11 16.15 17.34
CA ALA A 59 -7.82 16.38 17.99
C ALA A 59 -6.90 15.15 17.90
N TYR A 60 -7.46 13.95 18.05
CA TYR A 60 -6.73 12.70 17.95
C TYR A 60 -6.24 12.44 16.51
N VAL A 61 -7.11 12.60 15.51
CA VAL A 61 -6.77 12.46 14.09
C VAL A 61 -5.67 13.47 13.71
N ASN A 62 -5.82 14.74 14.11
CA ASN A 62 -4.81 15.77 13.88
C ASN A 62 -3.48 15.43 14.56
N TYR A 63 -3.51 14.91 15.78
CA TYR A 63 -2.29 14.49 16.47
C TYR A 63 -1.56 13.36 15.71
N ILE A 64 -2.29 12.32 15.31
CA ILE A 64 -1.71 11.16 14.62
C ILE A 64 -1.16 11.54 13.24
N PHE A 65 -1.90 12.28 12.42
CA PHE A 65 -1.51 12.50 11.03
C PHE A 65 -0.71 13.78 10.77
N GLN A 66 -0.76 14.76 11.68
CA GLN A 66 -0.09 16.05 11.47
C GLN A 66 0.91 16.37 12.57
N ILE A 67 0.52 16.39 13.84
CA ILE A 67 1.38 16.88 14.92
C ILE A 67 2.54 15.90 15.18
N SER A 68 2.25 14.62 15.36
CA SER A 68 3.25 13.61 15.75
C SER A 68 4.33 13.36 14.70
N VAL A 69 4.07 13.69 13.43
CA VAL A 69 4.98 13.48 12.29
C VAL A 69 5.49 14.79 11.68
N HIS A 70 5.14 15.95 12.26
CA HIS A 70 5.31 17.25 11.63
C HIS A 70 6.73 17.54 11.13
N GLU A 71 7.74 17.27 11.96
CA GLU A 71 9.14 17.52 11.64
C GLU A 71 9.60 16.69 10.42
N TRP A 72 9.35 15.38 10.46
CA TRP A 72 9.74 14.44 9.41
C TRP A 72 8.98 14.69 8.10
N TYR A 73 7.67 14.93 8.20
CA TYR A 73 6.84 15.23 7.05
C TYR A 73 7.28 16.55 6.38
N THR A 74 7.59 17.58 7.17
CA THR A 74 8.03 18.87 6.62
C THR A 74 9.35 18.74 5.87
N ALA A 75 10.32 18.01 6.42
CA ALA A 75 11.59 17.73 5.76
C ALA A 75 11.39 16.93 4.45
N PHE A 76 10.59 15.85 4.51
CA PHE A 76 10.25 15.05 3.33
C PHE A 76 9.54 15.87 2.25
N SER A 77 8.48 16.57 2.62
CA SER A 77 7.66 17.38 1.71
C SER A 77 8.49 18.47 1.04
N SER A 78 9.35 19.16 1.80
CA SER A 78 10.29 20.16 1.26
C SER A 78 11.24 19.56 0.23
N GLY A 79 11.82 18.38 0.50
CA GLY A 79 12.67 17.67 -0.45
C GLY A 79 11.93 17.22 -1.70
N PHE A 80 10.77 16.59 -1.51
CA PHE A 80 9.92 16.08 -2.59
C PHE A 80 9.47 17.21 -3.52
N LEU A 81 8.95 18.32 -2.97
CA LEU A 81 8.46 19.45 -3.76
C LEU A 81 9.57 20.22 -4.49
N LYS A 82 10.84 20.12 -4.08
CA LYS A 82 11.96 20.67 -4.85
C LYS A 82 12.19 19.94 -6.17
N VAL A 83 11.93 18.64 -6.22
CA VAL A 83 12.17 17.80 -7.40
C VAL A 83 10.90 17.59 -8.20
N CYS A 84 9.80 17.28 -7.52
CA CYS A 84 8.52 16.88 -8.09
C CYS A 84 7.43 17.96 -7.98
N GLY A 85 7.74 19.12 -7.41
CA GLY A 85 6.76 20.20 -7.23
C GLY A 85 6.36 20.87 -8.55
N GLY A 86 5.30 21.68 -8.49
CA GLY A 86 4.79 22.45 -9.62
C GLY A 86 3.31 22.20 -9.89
N LYS A 87 2.77 22.95 -10.86
CA LYS A 87 1.33 22.96 -11.19
C LYS A 87 0.77 21.60 -11.56
N VAL A 88 1.60 20.70 -12.09
CA VAL A 88 1.16 19.36 -12.49
C VAL A 88 0.81 18.50 -11.27
N LEU A 89 1.54 18.65 -10.16
CA LEU A 89 1.27 17.90 -8.93
C LEU A 89 -0.09 18.28 -8.32
N GLU A 90 -0.49 19.55 -8.44
CA GLU A 90 -1.78 20.07 -7.98
C GLU A 90 -2.99 19.51 -8.76
N LEU A 91 -2.75 18.89 -9.93
CA LEU A 91 -3.81 18.28 -10.73
C LEU A 91 -4.20 16.88 -10.24
N PHE A 92 -3.34 16.22 -9.45
CA PHE A 92 -3.58 14.85 -9.00
C PHE A 92 -4.48 14.81 -7.76
N GLN A 93 -5.46 13.90 -7.77
CA GLN A 93 -6.09 13.43 -6.55
C GLN A 93 -5.11 12.56 -5.73
N PRO A 94 -5.27 12.46 -4.40
CA PRO A 94 -4.39 11.64 -3.56
C PRO A 94 -4.24 10.18 -4.02
N SER A 95 -5.30 9.58 -4.53
CA SER A 95 -5.30 8.22 -5.07
C SER A 95 -4.47 8.10 -6.35
N GLU A 96 -4.54 9.10 -7.22
CA GLU A 96 -3.81 9.13 -8.50
C GLU A 96 -2.32 9.37 -8.27
N LEU A 97 -1.96 10.27 -7.36
CA LEU A 97 -0.57 10.48 -6.95
C LEU A 97 0.03 9.21 -6.34
N ARG A 98 -0.72 8.51 -5.47
CA ARG A 98 -0.31 7.20 -4.94
C ARG A 98 -0.11 6.20 -6.07
N ALA A 99 -1.05 6.08 -7.00
CA ALA A 99 -0.94 5.14 -8.11
C ALA A 99 0.28 5.45 -8.98
N MET A 100 0.57 6.73 -9.24
CA MET A 100 1.74 7.17 -9.99
C MET A 100 3.06 6.83 -9.28
N MET A 101 3.12 6.97 -7.95
CA MET A 101 4.31 6.65 -7.17
C MET A 101 4.53 5.14 -6.94
N VAL A 102 3.46 4.39 -6.66
CA VAL A 102 3.52 2.98 -6.25
C VAL A 102 3.35 2.03 -7.44
N GLY A 103 2.69 2.47 -8.51
CA GLY A 103 2.26 1.63 -9.63
C GLY A 103 0.91 0.95 -9.40
N SER A 104 0.53 0.11 -10.35
CA SER A 104 -0.73 -0.63 -10.38
C SER A 104 -0.51 -2.12 -10.07
N SER A 105 -1.57 -2.80 -9.63
CA SER A 105 -1.63 -4.26 -9.48
C SER A 105 -2.64 -4.93 -10.42
N ASN A 106 -3.02 -4.24 -11.50
CA ASN A 106 -3.89 -4.78 -12.54
C ASN A 106 -3.06 -5.57 -13.56
N TYR A 107 -2.64 -6.78 -13.20
CA TYR A 107 -1.73 -7.58 -14.02
C TYR A 107 -2.44 -8.17 -15.25
N ASN A 108 -1.86 -8.00 -16.42
CA ASN A 108 -2.21 -8.75 -17.63
C ASN A 108 -0.96 -9.49 -18.13
N TRP A 109 -0.83 -10.76 -17.78
CA TRP A 109 0.38 -11.54 -18.08
C TRP A 109 0.52 -11.88 -19.57
N GLU A 110 -0.59 -11.89 -20.32
CA GLU A 110 -0.56 -12.09 -21.78
C GLU A 110 0.07 -10.88 -22.47
N GLU A 111 -0.31 -9.66 -22.06
CA GLU A 111 0.32 -8.43 -22.57
C GLU A 111 1.83 -8.37 -22.28
N LEU A 112 2.27 -8.91 -21.14
CA LEU A 112 3.70 -9.00 -20.83
C LEU A 112 4.44 -9.88 -21.84
N GLU A 113 3.85 -11.02 -22.22
CA GLU A 113 4.42 -11.92 -23.22
C GLU A 113 4.40 -11.31 -24.62
N GLU A 114 3.28 -10.69 -25.01
CA GLU A 114 3.11 -10.06 -26.32
C GLU A 114 4.11 -8.91 -26.55
N THR A 115 4.47 -8.18 -25.49
CA THR A 115 5.38 -7.03 -25.55
C THR A 115 6.84 -7.37 -25.24
N ALA A 116 7.14 -8.64 -24.91
CA ALA A 116 8.49 -9.08 -24.61
C ALA A 116 9.41 -9.03 -25.84
N ILE A 117 10.63 -8.52 -25.66
CA ILE A 117 11.67 -8.46 -26.68
C ILE A 117 12.63 -9.62 -26.49
N TYR A 118 13.00 -10.28 -27.58
CA TYR A 118 13.96 -11.38 -27.58
C TYR A 118 15.30 -10.95 -28.20
N LYS A 119 16.43 -11.34 -27.59
CA LYS A 119 17.79 -11.02 -28.04
C LYS A 119 18.68 -12.26 -28.12
N GLY A 120 19.78 -12.14 -28.87
CA GLY A 120 20.70 -13.23 -29.15
C GLY A 120 20.06 -14.23 -30.12
N ASP A 121 20.06 -15.51 -29.76
CA ASP A 121 19.47 -16.57 -30.57
C ASP A 121 17.97 -16.76 -30.30
N TYR A 122 17.39 -15.98 -29.39
CA TYR A 122 16.00 -16.09 -29.02
C TYR A 122 15.05 -15.31 -29.92
N SER A 123 13.90 -15.92 -30.13
CA SER A 123 12.71 -15.38 -30.79
C SER A 123 11.49 -15.95 -30.08
N ALA A 124 10.31 -15.37 -30.30
CA ALA A 124 9.05 -15.87 -29.73
C ALA A 124 8.80 -17.36 -30.05
N THR A 125 9.34 -17.86 -31.17
CA THR A 125 9.19 -19.25 -31.59
C THR A 125 10.26 -20.20 -31.05
N HIS A 126 11.32 -19.69 -30.41
CA HIS A 126 12.43 -20.51 -29.93
C HIS A 126 11.95 -21.50 -28.86
N PRO A 127 12.40 -22.78 -28.88
CA PRO A 127 11.92 -23.80 -27.94
C PRO A 127 12.01 -23.39 -26.47
N THR A 128 13.17 -22.90 -26.03
CA THR A 128 13.37 -22.44 -24.64
C THR A 128 12.47 -21.27 -24.26
N VAL A 129 12.14 -20.36 -25.20
CA VAL A 129 11.23 -19.24 -24.95
C VAL A 129 9.80 -19.74 -24.75
N LYS A 130 9.35 -20.71 -25.57
CA LYS A 130 8.05 -21.34 -25.39
C LYS A 130 7.97 -22.06 -24.04
N LEU A 131 9.01 -22.82 -23.69
CA LEU A 131 9.09 -23.48 -22.38
C LEU A 131 9.05 -22.48 -21.22
N PHE A 132 9.69 -21.31 -21.39
CA PHE A 132 9.66 -20.25 -20.40
C PHE A 132 8.24 -19.74 -20.16
N TRP A 133 7.53 -19.35 -21.22
CA TRP A 133 6.17 -18.82 -21.09
C TRP A 133 5.16 -19.87 -20.64
N GLU A 134 5.27 -21.10 -21.12
CA GLU A 134 4.47 -22.23 -20.62
C GLU A 134 4.66 -22.41 -19.11
N THR A 135 5.92 -22.44 -18.65
CA THR A 135 6.25 -22.54 -17.22
C THR A 135 5.77 -21.34 -16.43
N PHE A 136 5.96 -20.13 -16.96
CA PHE A 136 5.58 -18.89 -16.31
C PHE A 136 4.06 -18.80 -16.14
N HIS A 137 3.29 -19.16 -17.17
CA HIS A 137 1.83 -19.08 -17.11
C HIS A 137 1.21 -20.06 -16.12
N GLU A 138 1.85 -21.22 -15.92
CA GLU A 138 1.47 -22.21 -14.90
C GLU A 138 1.77 -21.75 -13.46
N PHE A 139 2.62 -20.74 -13.27
CA PHE A 139 2.91 -20.25 -11.93
C PHE A 139 1.68 -19.60 -11.27
N PRO A 140 1.51 -19.79 -9.95
CA PRO A 140 0.51 -19.05 -9.19
C PRO A 140 0.84 -17.55 -9.18
N LEU A 141 -0.17 -16.70 -8.95
CA LEU A 141 -0.02 -15.25 -8.94
C LEU A 141 1.16 -14.76 -8.09
N GLU A 142 1.32 -15.30 -6.88
CA GLU A 142 2.41 -14.91 -5.98
C GLU A 142 3.79 -15.16 -6.59
N LYS A 143 3.95 -16.24 -7.36
CA LYS A 143 5.21 -16.57 -8.01
C LYS A 143 5.44 -15.76 -9.28
N LYS A 144 4.38 -15.39 -10.02
CA LYS A 144 4.45 -14.40 -11.10
C LYS A 144 4.87 -13.02 -10.59
N LYS A 145 4.34 -12.60 -9.42
CA LYS A 145 4.76 -11.38 -8.74
C LYS A 145 6.21 -11.43 -8.26
N LYS A 146 6.66 -12.56 -7.71
CA LYS A 146 8.09 -12.77 -7.40
C LYS A 146 8.98 -12.66 -8.64
N PHE A 147 8.56 -13.20 -9.77
CA PHE A 147 9.28 -13.03 -11.04
C PHE A 147 9.35 -11.56 -11.46
N LEU A 148 8.24 -10.83 -11.36
CA LEU A 148 8.23 -9.40 -11.67
C LEU A 148 9.21 -8.62 -10.78
N LEU A 149 9.20 -8.93 -9.48
CA LEU A 149 10.13 -8.35 -8.51
C LEU A 149 11.59 -8.72 -8.83
N PHE A 150 11.86 -9.99 -9.15
CA PHE A 150 13.18 -10.47 -9.56
C PHE A 150 13.70 -9.74 -10.80
N LEU A 151 12.84 -9.53 -11.80
CA LEU A 151 13.23 -8.96 -13.09
C LEU A 151 13.29 -7.43 -13.10
N THR A 152 12.41 -6.77 -12.35
CA THR A 152 12.21 -5.31 -12.44
C THR A 152 12.53 -4.56 -11.14
N GLY A 153 12.73 -5.27 -10.04
CA GLY A 153 12.87 -4.69 -8.70
C GLY A 153 11.55 -4.23 -8.08
N SER A 154 10.40 -4.46 -8.73
CA SER A 154 9.07 -4.12 -8.22
C SER A 154 8.07 -5.24 -8.49
N ASP A 155 7.15 -5.48 -7.54
CA ASP A 155 5.99 -6.34 -7.77
C ASP A 155 4.79 -5.57 -8.37
N ARG A 156 4.98 -4.28 -8.71
CA ARG A 156 3.98 -3.37 -9.28
C ARG A 156 4.33 -2.99 -10.71
N ILE A 157 3.29 -2.76 -11.51
CA ILE A 157 3.42 -2.37 -12.91
C ILE A 157 3.21 -0.86 -13.09
N PRO A 158 3.64 -0.26 -14.21
CA PRO A 158 3.33 1.12 -14.50
C PRO A 158 1.81 1.38 -14.54
N ILE A 159 1.40 2.62 -14.23
CA ILE A 159 -0.01 3.02 -14.27
C ILE A 159 -0.65 2.88 -15.65
N TYR A 160 0.16 2.90 -16.72
CA TYR A 160 -0.27 2.73 -18.10
C TYR A 160 -0.57 1.28 -18.48
N GLY A 161 -0.44 0.33 -17.54
CA GLY A 161 -0.76 -1.07 -17.76
C GLY A 161 0.45 -1.94 -18.12
N MET A 162 0.21 -3.24 -18.25
CA MET A 162 1.27 -4.24 -18.39
C MET A 162 1.99 -4.12 -19.74
N ALA A 163 1.26 -3.81 -20.81
CA ALA A 163 1.84 -3.57 -22.14
C ALA A 163 2.89 -2.45 -22.18
N SER A 164 2.88 -1.52 -21.21
CA SER A 164 3.92 -0.47 -21.11
C SER A 164 5.21 -0.96 -20.43
N LEU A 165 5.17 -2.11 -19.77
CA LEU A 165 6.33 -2.76 -19.16
C LEU A 165 7.01 -3.68 -20.17
N GLN A 166 7.99 -3.15 -20.88
CA GLN A 166 8.79 -3.92 -21.80
C GLN A 166 9.89 -4.69 -21.07
N ILE A 167 9.89 -6.02 -21.21
CA ILE A 167 10.93 -6.91 -20.72
C ILE A 167 11.78 -7.44 -21.89
N VAL A 168 13.03 -7.79 -21.60
CA VAL A 168 13.95 -8.38 -22.59
C VAL A 168 14.37 -9.77 -22.12
N ILE A 169 14.24 -10.79 -22.97
CA ILE A 169 14.76 -12.14 -22.71
C ILE A 169 15.91 -12.41 -23.68
N GLN A 170 17.10 -12.65 -23.13
CA GLN A 170 18.33 -12.82 -23.89
C GLN A 170 18.89 -14.23 -23.68
N SER A 171 19.30 -14.88 -24.77
CA SER A 171 20.00 -16.16 -24.69
C SER A 171 21.41 -15.99 -24.16
N THR A 172 21.85 -16.87 -23.27
CA THR A 172 23.25 -16.94 -22.85
C THR A 172 23.99 -18.07 -23.57
N ALA A 173 25.33 -17.95 -23.64
CA ALA A 173 26.20 -19.03 -24.11
C ALA A 173 26.54 -20.05 -23.01
N SER A 174 25.92 -19.93 -21.83
CA SER A 174 26.17 -20.80 -20.68
C SER A 174 25.37 -22.10 -20.76
N GLY A 175 25.84 -23.13 -20.04
CA GLY A 175 25.16 -24.42 -19.95
C GLY A 175 23.86 -24.38 -19.15
N GLU A 176 23.12 -25.50 -19.18
CA GLU A 176 21.83 -25.67 -18.51
C GLU A 176 21.92 -25.79 -16.98
N GLU A 177 23.14 -25.92 -16.46
CA GLU A 177 23.43 -25.92 -15.03
C GLU A 177 23.33 -24.53 -14.39
N TYR A 178 23.43 -23.46 -15.20
CA TYR A 178 23.39 -22.09 -14.72
C TYR A 178 21.95 -21.62 -14.45
N LEU A 179 21.79 -20.72 -13.49
CA LEU A 179 20.51 -20.09 -13.18
C LEU A 179 20.24 -18.90 -14.12
N PRO A 180 18.96 -18.55 -14.36
CA PRO A 180 18.62 -17.30 -15.00
C PRO A 180 19.10 -16.11 -14.15
N VAL A 181 19.53 -15.03 -14.81
CA VAL A 181 20.03 -13.82 -14.15
C VAL A 181 19.22 -12.61 -14.61
N ALA A 182 18.74 -11.81 -13.68
CA ALA A 182 18.04 -10.58 -13.98
C ALA A 182 18.97 -9.36 -13.84
N HIS A 183 18.85 -8.44 -14.80
CA HIS A 183 19.44 -7.11 -14.76
C HIS A 183 18.32 -6.09 -14.63
N THR A 184 17.94 -5.81 -13.38
CA THR A 184 16.76 -5.00 -13.04
C THR A 184 16.75 -3.62 -13.67
N CYS A 185 17.92 -2.98 -13.77
CA CYS A 185 18.06 -1.67 -14.42
C CYS A 185 17.61 -1.64 -15.90
N TYR A 186 17.55 -2.80 -16.55
CA TYR A 186 17.23 -2.96 -17.97
C TYR A 186 16.00 -3.84 -18.23
N ASN A 187 15.31 -4.31 -17.17
CA ASN A 187 14.26 -5.33 -17.25
C ASN A 187 14.68 -6.54 -18.13
N LEU A 188 15.94 -6.94 -18.02
CA LEU A 188 16.55 -7.95 -18.88
C LEU A 188 16.79 -9.25 -18.12
N LEU A 189 16.32 -10.35 -18.70
CA LEU A 189 16.53 -11.70 -18.22
C LEU A 189 17.54 -12.40 -19.14
N ASP A 190 18.72 -12.68 -18.61
CA ASP A 190 19.64 -13.64 -19.21
C ASP A 190 19.14 -15.05 -18.88
N LEU A 191 18.69 -15.77 -19.91
CA LEU A 191 18.05 -17.07 -19.79
C LEU A 191 18.88 -18.13 -20.53
N PRO A 192 19.52 -19.07 -19.81
CA PRO A 192 20.21 -20.22 -20.40
C PRO A 192 19.30 -21.10 -21.26
N LYS A 193 19.89 -21.79 -22.22
CA LYS A 193 19.17 -22.65 -23.18
C LYS A 193 18.80 -23.99 -22.54
N TYR A 194 17.71 -24.05 -21.80
CA TYR A 194 17.24 -25.30 -21.20
C TYR A 194 16.62 -26.26 -22.21
N SER A 195 16.92 -27.54 -22.07
CA SER A 195 16.46 -28.64 -22.94
C SER A 195 15.06 -29.15 -22.60
N SER A 196 14.59 -28.97 -21.35
CA SER A 196 13.30 -29.45 -20.90
C SER A 196 12.57 -28.44 -20.00
N LYS A 197 11.25 -28.58 -19.93
CA LYS A 197 10.38 -27.76 -19.07
C LYS A 197 10.72 -27.94 -17.59
N GLU A 198 11.01 -29.17 -17.18
CA GLU A 198 11.32 -29.55 -15.80
C GLU A 198 12.60 -28.86 -15.33
N ILE A 199 13.64 -28.86 -16.17
CA ILE A 199 14.91 -28.17 -15.87
C ILE A 199 14.66 -26.67 -15.77
N LEU A 200 13.97 -26.07 -16.75
CA LEU A 200 13.65 -24.64 -16.73
C LEU A 200 12.87 -24.26 -15.49
N SER A 201 11.81 -25.00 -15.17
CA SER A 201 10.97 -24.76 -13.99
C SER A 201 11.75 -24.86 -12.69
N ALA A 202 12.60 -25.88 -12.54
CA ALA A 202 13.45 -26.03 -11.37
C ALA A 202 14.46 -24.88 -11.23
N ARG A 203 15.14 -24.50 -12.32
CA ARG A 203 16.15 -23.43 -12.33
C ARG A 203 15.55 -22.06 -12.12
N LEU A 204 14.43 -21.77 -12.79
CA LEU A 204 13.69 -20.52 -12.62
C LEU A 204 13.16 -20.41 -11.19
N THR A 205 12.54 -21.46 -10.66
CA THR A 205 12.07 -21.50 -9.27
C THR A 205 13.21 -21.25 -8.29
N GLN A 206 14.34 -21.92 -8.48
CA GLN A 206 15.53 -21.74 -7.67
C GLN A 206 16.04 -20.30 -7.72
N ALA A 207 16.04 -19.65 -8.89
CA ALA A 207 16.44 -18.25 -9.00
C ALA A 207 15.46 -17.32 -8.26
N LEU A 208 14.15 -17.55 -8.38
CA LEU A 208 13.12 -16.73 -7.73
C LEU A 208 13.09 -16.89 -6.21
N ASP A 209 13.34 -18.10 -5.70
CA ASP A 209 13.28 -18.37 -4.26
C ASP A 209 14.56 -17.95 -3.54
N ASN A 210 15.71 -17.92 -4.24
CA ASN A 210 16.96 -17.38 -3.70
C ASN A 210 17.12 -15.87 -3.92
N TYR A 211 16.20 -15.24 -4.64
CA TYR A 211 16.15 -13.80 -4.74
C TYR A 211 15.48 -13.21 -3.49
N GLU A 212 16.30 -12.93 -2.48
CA GLU A 212 15.90 -11.99 -1.44
C GLU A 212 16.04 -10.58 -2.05
N GLY A 213 14.91 -9.99 -2.44
CA GLY A 213 14.86 -8.53 -2.62
C GLY A 213 15.31 -7.83 -1.32
N PHE A 214 15.58 -6.52 -1.36
CA PHE A 214 15.97 -5.73 -0.17
C PHE A 214 14.85 -5.57 0.88
N SER A 215 14.17 -6.65 1.25
CA SER A 215 13.32 -6.70 2.43
C SER A 215 14.23 -6.90 3.64
N LEU A 216 14.61 -5.81 4.29
CA LEU A 216 15.19 -5.87 5.63
C LEU A 216 14.17 -6.57 6.54
N ALA A 217 14.56 -7.73 7.06
CA ALA A 217 13.84 -8.49 8.08
C ALA A 217 13.64 -7.69 9.38
#